data_AF-A0A6C0BEI5-F1
#
_entry.id   AF-A0A6C0BEI5-F1
#
_cell.length_a   1.000
_cell.length_b   1.000
_cell.length_c   1.000
_cell.angle_alpha   90.00
_cell.angle_beta   90.00
_cell.angle_gamma   90.00
#
_symmetry.space_group_name_H-M   'P 1'
#
loop_
_entity.id
_entity.type
_entity.pdbx_description
1 polymer ?
#
loop_
_entity_poly.entity_id
_entity_poly.type
_entity_poly.pdbx_seq_one_letter_code
_entity_poly.pdbx_strand_id
1 'polypeptide(L)'
;MSNRQLLSELNKGKSRHIIKNRIKYAKLLLENNKLENIIDFDNKNDKNFLSKDSDSDASYDTRVSLKKKEHDIKNVVRSIGGELKYVKSGTTGHTFRGVDIDSDGTPLYEYAVKVVPLPKKDKYGDTFDTRRPENAELVMIKLLSSFVIREKTPHIVLPIGTFDTDIQIFTTLIKDGWIEKKHRSYDKYKDFIKRYKDGEYYDNVSVLISEWADSGDLSGFIRENYKTMTTIE
;
A
#
# COMPACT_ATOMS: atom_id res chain seq x y z
N MET A 1 -20.24 18.97 3.30
CA MET A 1 -18.95 18.95 2.58
C MET A 1 -18.83 17.62 1.85
N SER A 2 -18.30 17.63 0.63
CA SER A 2 -18.01 16.38 -0.10
C SER A 2 -16.80 15.66 0.51
N ASN A 3 -16.67 14.34 0.28
CA ASN A 3 -15.51 13.57 0.77
C ASN A 3 -14.19 14.16 0.26
N ARG A 4 -14.17 14.62 -0.99
CA ARG A 4 -13.02 15.32 -1.58
C ARG A 4 -12.60 16.56 -0.77
N GLN A 5 -13.57 17.38 -0.33
CA GLN A 5 -13.29 18.55 0.50
C GLN A 5 -12.74 18.16 1.87
N LEU A 6 -13.36 17.16 2.52
CA LEU A 6 -12.90 16.67 3.83
C LEU A 6 -11.50 16.07 3.77
N LEU A 7 -11.19 15.28 2.73
CA LEU A 7 -9.86 14.73 2.50
C LEU A 7 -8.83 15.85 2.29
N SER A 8 -9.21 16.91 1.56
CA SER A 8 -8.36 18.10 1.39
C SER A 8 -8.06 18.82 2.70
N GLU A 9 -9.06 19.01 3.56
CA GLU A 9 -8.86 19.63 4.87
C GLU A 9 -7.95 18.80 5.77
N LEU A 10 -8.12 17.47 5.74
CA LEU A 10 -7.30 16.54 6.53
C LEU A 10 -5.87 16.40 6.02
N ASN A 11 -5.61 16.71 4.74
CA ASN A 11 -4.26 16.65 4.15
C ASN A 11 -3.43 17.93 4.40
N LYS A 12 -4.02 19.00 4.96
CA LYS A 12 -3.37 20.30 5.12
C LYS A 12 -2.53 20.42 6.40
N GLY A 13 -1.27 20.82 6.24
CA GLY A 13 -0.42 21.29 7.33
C GLY A 13 -0.19 20.26 8.44
N LYS A 14 0.01 20.72 9.67
CA LYS A 14 0.32 19.83 10.81
C LYS A 14 -0.86 18.94 11.24
N SER A 15 -2.08 19.28 10.85
CA SER A 15 -3.28 18.54 11.25
C SER A 15 -3.27 17.10 10.71
N ARG A 16 -2.65 16.87 9.54
CA ARG A 16 -2.55 15.55 8.90
C ARG A 16 -1.73 14.54 9.70
N HIS A 17 -0.88 14.99 10.62
CA HIS A 17 -0.05 14.11 11.45
C HIS A 17 -0.75 13.66 12.74
N ILE A 18 -1.91 14.26 13.07
CA ILE A 18 -2.70 13.89 14.24
C ILE A 18 -3.34 12.53 13.98
N ILE A 19 -3.13 11.57 14.88
CA ILE A 19 -3.64 10.18 14.75
C ILE A 19 -5.15 10.14 14.44
N LYS A 20 -5.96 10.96 15.11
CA LYS A 20 -7.41 11.02 14.87
C LYS A 20 -7.74 11.45 13.43
N ASN A 21 -6.99 12.40 12.88
CA ASN A 21 -7.19 12.88 11.51
C ASN A 21 -6.73 11.83 10.49
N ARG A 22 -5.64 11.13 10.77
CA ARG A 22 -5.13 10.00 9.97
C ARG A 22 -6.14 8.87 9.87
N ILE A 23 -6.74 8.48 10.99
CA ILE A 23 -7.81 7.47 11.03
C ILE A 23 -9.03 7.94 10.24
N LYS A 24 -9.47 9.19 10.46
CA LYS A 24 -10.59 9.77 9.72
C LYS A 24 -10.32 9.80 8.21
N TYR A 25 -9.10 10.15 7.83
CA TYR A 25 -8.64 10.16 6.44
C TYR A 25 -8.73 8.76 5.82
N ALA A 26 -8.17 7.74 6.49
CA ALA A 26 -8.19 6.35 6.01
C ALA A 26 -9.62 5.81 5.80
N LYS A 27 -10.57 6.16 6.68
CA LYS A 27 -11.99 5.80 6.52
C LYS A 27 -12.62 6.52 5.33
N LEU A 28 -12.47 7.84 5.25
CA LEU A 28 -13.05 8.66 4.18
C LEU A 28 -12.54 8.27 2.80
N LEU A 29 -11.28 7.83 2.70
CA LEU A 29 -10.66 7.41 1.43
C LEU A 29 -11.37 6.21 0.81
N LEU A 30 -11.94 5.29 1.62
CA LEU A 30 -12.63 4.09 1.15
C LEU A 30 -14.16 4.10 1.35
N GLU A 31 -14.75 5.15 1.92
CA GLU A 31 -16.17 5.18 2.31
C GLU A 31 -17.16 4.84 1.18
N ASN A 32 -16.84 5.21 -0.07
CA ASN A 32 -17.66 4.92 -1.26
C ASN A 32 -17.06 3.81 -2.13
N ASN A 33 -16.16 3.01 -1.57
CA ASN A 33 -15.47 1.92 -2.25
C ASN A 33 -16.08 0.57 -1.86
N LYS A 34 -16.00 -0.42 -2.75
CA LYS A 34 -16.30 -1.82 -2.42
C LYS A 34 -15.19 -2.46 -1.57
N LEU A 35 -14.01 -1.86 -1.57
CA LEU A 35 -12.88 -2.29 -0.76
C LEU A 35 -13.09 -1.89 0.70
N GLU A 36 -13.09 -2.87 1.58
CA GLU A 36 -13.16 -2.65 3.02
C GLU A 36 -11.79 -2.20 3.56
N ASN A 37 -11.80 -1.46 4.68
CA ASN A 37 -10.58 -1.16 5.38
C ASN A 37 -9.93 -2.44 5.92
N ILE A 38 -8.59 -2.56 5.79
CA ILE A 38 -7.84 -3.71 6.33
C ILE A 38 -7.88 -3.78 7.86
N ILE A 39 -8.13 -2.65 8.51
CA ILE A 39 -8.28 -2.53 9.97
C ILE A 39 -9.65 -1.95 10.30
N ASP A 40 -10.27 -2.51 11.34
CA ASP A 40 -11.38 -1.87 12.02
C ASP A 40 -10.87 -0.71 12.90
N PHE A 41 -11.02 0.49 12.38
CA PHE A 41 -10.58 1.71 13.05
C PHE A 41 -11.48 2.14 14.23
N ASP A 42 -12.66 1.54 14.39
CA ASP A 42 -13.58 1.83 15.51
C ASP A 42 -13.34 0.90 16.70
N ASN A 43 -12.83 -0.31 16.45
CA ASN A 43 -12.56 -1.28 17.50
C ASN A 43 -11.16 -1.16 18.11
N LYS A 44 -10.98 -0.21 19.04
CA LYS A 44 -9.71 -0.04 19.80
C LYS A 44 -9.33 -1.26 20.67
N ASN A 45 -10.33 -2.08 21.02
CA ASN A 45 -10.22 -3.21 21.94
C ASN A 45 -10.05 -4.55 21.23
N ASP A 46 -9.84 -4.55 19.91
CA ASP A 46 -9.68 -5.81 19.19
C ASP A 46 -8.48 -6.58 19.76
N LYS A 47 -8.77 -7.62 20.55
CA LYS A 47 -7.77 -8.58 21.06
C LYS A 47 -7.48 -9.64 20.00
N ASN A 48 -8.25 -9.65 18.91
CA ASN A 48 -8.24 -10.62 17.81
C ASN A 48 -7.74 -9.96 16.51
N PHE A 49 -6.76 -9.04 16.58
CA PHE A 49 -6.08 -8.49 15.39
C PHE A 49 -5.58 -9.58 14.43
N LEU A 50 -5.31 -10.76 14.99
CA LEU A 50 -5.18 -12.03 14.30
C LEU A 50 -6.15 -12.98 14.99
N SER A 51 -7.23 -13.39 14.32
CA SER A 51 -8.21 -14.34 14.85
C SER A 51 -7.50 -15.63 15.25
N LYS A 52 -7.44 -15.91 16.56
CA LYS A 52 -6.98 -17.18 17.13
C LYS A 52 -8.16 -18.15 17.27
N ASP A 53 -8.94 -18.32 16.22
CA ASP A 53 -10.01 -19.32 16.24
C ASP A 53 -9.51 -20.55 15.48
N SER A 54 -8.92 -21.46 16.27
CA SER A 54 -8.39 -22.80 15.95
C SER A 54 -7.00 -22.88 15.30
N ASP A 55 -6.15 -23.78 15.82
CA ASP A 55 -4.90 -24.28 15.20
C ASP A 55 -5.18 -25.10 13.91
N SER A 56 -6.17 -24.69 13.12
CA SER A 56 -6.43 -25.26 11.81
C SER A 56 -5.63 -24.51 10.74
N ASP A 57 -5.34 -25.16 9.61
CA ASP A 57 -4.69 -24.57 8.44
C ASP A 57 -5.38 -23.28 7.94
N ALA A 58 -6.67 -23.08 8.28
CA ALA A 58 -7.43 -21.85 7.97
C ALA A 58 -6.87 -20.59 8.67
N SER A 59 -6.07 -20.72 9.73
CA SER A 59 -5.42 -19.60 10.41
C SER A 59 -4.36 -18.90 9.55
N TYR A 60 -3.77 -19.62 8.59
CA TYR A 60 -2.79 -19.07 7.65
C TYR A 60 -3.41 -18.58 6.34
N ASP A 61 -4.74 -18.48 6.24
CA ASP A 61 -5.40 -18.00 5.04
C ASP A 61 -5.64 -16.49 5.09
N THR A 62 -5.13 -15.74 4.12
CA THR A 62 -5.34 -14.28 3.99
C THR A 62 -6.79 -13.90 3.72
N ARG A 63 -7.60 -14.78 3.14
CA ARG A 63 -9.04 -14.55 2.93
C ARG A 63 -9.79 -14.51 4.26
N VAL A 64 -9.26 -15.19 5.28
CA VAL A 64 -9.81 -15.18 6.65
C VAL A 64 -9.17 -14.07 7.47
N SER A 65 -7.84 -14.09 7.60
CA SER A 65 -7.08 -13.21 8.51
C SER A 65 -7.02 -11.74 8.07
N LEU A 66 -6.98 -11.49 6.76
CA LEU A 66 -6.95 -10.15 6.15
C LEU A 66 -8.25 -9.78 5.45
N LYS A 67 -9.21 -10.71 5.31
CA LYS A 67 -10.41 -10.55 4.48
C LYS A 67 -10.09 -10.15 3.04
N LYS A 68 -8.92 -10.58 2.55
CA LYS A 68 -8.42 -10.18 1.24
C LYS A 68 -9.25 -10.83 0.15
N LYS A 69 -9.72 -10.00 -0.79
CA LYS A 69 -10.58 -10.38 -1.92
C LYS A 69 -9.95 -9.92 -3.22
N GLU A 70 -10.41 -10.47 -4.33
CA GLU A 70 -10.04 -9.98 -5.65
C GLU A 70 -10.88 -8.76 -6.02
N HIS A 71 -10.23 -7.72 -6.54
CA HIS A 71 -10.87 -6.52 -7.05
C HIS A 71 -10.18 -6.03 -8.32
N ASP A 72 -10.95 -5.46 -9.25
CA ASP A 72 -10.39 -4.70 -10.37
C ASP A 72 -9.80 -3.38 -9.85
N ILE A 73 -8.48 -3.22 -9.98
CA ILE A 73 -7.78 -2.03 -9.49
C ILE A 73 -8.27 -0.74 -10.15
N LYS A 74 -8.68 -0.76 -11.43
CA LYS A 74 -9.21 0.43 -12.11
C LYS A 74 -10.49 0.90 -11.41
N ASN A 75 -11.35 -0.03 -10.99
CA ASN A 75 -12.56 0.32 -10.26
C ASN A 75 -12.23 0.85 -8.86
N VAL A 76 -11.32 0.19 -8.13
CA VAL A 76 -10.89 0.65 -6.79
C VAL A 76 -10.31 2.07 -6.87
N VAL A 77 -9.38 2.31 -7.79
CA VAL A 77 -8.71 3.61 -7.96
C VAL A 77 -9.70 4.69 -8.43
N ARG A 78 -10.58 4.39 -9.39
CA ARG A 78 -11.62 5.35 -9.82
C ARG A 78 -12.56 5.74 -8.69
N SER A 79 -12.93 4.79 -7.83
CA SER A 79 -13.80 5.05 -6.68
C SER A 79 -13.12 5.88 -5.59
N ILE A 80 -11.80 5.72 -5.40
CA ILE A 80 -11.01 6.59 -4.52
C ILE A 80 -10.87 7.99 -5.14
N GLY A 81 -10.60 8.03 -6.45
CA GLY A 81 -10.25 9.23 -7.19
C GLY A 81 -8.74 9.47 -7.27
N GLY A 82 -8.37 10.55 -7.97
CA GLY A 82 -6.99 10.91 -8.27
C GLY A 82 -6.37 10.08 -9.41
N GLU A 83 -5.12 10.41 -9.72
CA GLU A 83 -4.29 9.76 -10.73
C GLU A 83 -3.19 8.94 -10.03
N LEU A 84 -2.91 7.73 -10.53
CA LEU A 84 -1.76 6.94 -10.08
C LEU A 84 -0.51 7.31 -10.86
N LYS A 85 0.53 7.74 -10.14
CA LYS A 85 1.86 8.05 -10.68
C LYS A 85 2.87 7.02 -10.20
N TYR A 86 3.62 6.43 -11.11
CA TYR A 86 4.67 5.47 -10.76
C TYR A 86 5.84 6.16 -10.03
N VAL A 87 6.29 5.59 -8.91
CA VAL A 87 7.30 6.21 -8.02
C VAL A 87 8.63 5.46 -8.05
N LYS A 88 8.60 4.14 -7.81
CA LYS A 88 9.81 3.30 -7.75
C LYS A 88 9.50 1.81 -7.83
N SER A 89 10.51 1.03 -8.21
CA SER A 89 10.58 -0.42 -7.95
C SER A 89 11.50 -0.68 -6.76
N GLY A 90 10.94 -1.30 -5.72
CA GLY A 90 11.70 -1.92 -4.64
C GLY A 90 12.11 -3.35 -4.97
N THR A 91 12.60 -4.08 -3.97
CA THR A 91 12.98 -5.50 -4.12
C THR A 91 11.76 -6.41 -4.22
N THR A 92 10.69 -6.07 -3.50
CA THR A 92 9.49 -6.92 -3.35
C THR A 92 8.27 -6.38 -4.09
N GLY A 93 8.36 -5.21 -4.72
CA GLY A 93 7.21 -4.65 -5.42
C GLY A 93 7.42 -3.25 -5.97
N HIS A 94 6.34 -2.72 -6.52
CA HIS A 94 6.28 -1.44 -7.20
C HIS A 94 5.42 -0.48 -6.40
N THR A 95 5.87 0.77 -6.28
CA THR A 95 5.15 1.82 -5.55
C THR A 95 4.61 2.84 -6.55
N PHE A 96 3.34 3.17 -6.36
CA PHE A 96 2.63 4.24 -7.04
C PHE A 96 2.13 5.24 -5.98
N ARG A 97 2.00 6.50 -6.38
CA ARG A 97 1.38 7.58 -5.63
C ARG A 97 0.04 7.89 -6.28
N GLY A 98 -1.06 7.68 -5.57
CA GLY A 98 -2.35 8.23 -5.93
C GLY A 98 -2.43 9.68 -5.47
N VAL A 99 -2.78 10.58 -6.37
CA VAL A 99 -2.89 12.01 -6.07
C VAL A 99 -4.06 12.63 -6.83
N ASP A 100 -4.93 13.33 -6.10
CA ASP A 100 -5.89 14.25 -6.69
C ASP A 100 -5.35 15.68 -6.53
N ILE A 101 -5.39 16.46 -7.59
CA ILE A 101 -4.86 17.82 -7.65
C ILE A 101 -6.00 18.82 -7.82
N ASP A 102 -5.82 20.04 -7.29
CA ASP A 102 -6.69 21.17 -7.61
C ASP A 102 -6.28 21.85 -8.92
N SER A 103 -6.99 22.92 -9.28
CA SER A 103 -6.73 23.73 -10.47
C SER A 103 -5.33 24.32 -10.51
N ASP A 104 -4.72 24.52 -9.33
CA ASP A 104 -3.46 25.23 -9.16
C ASP A 104 -2.30 24.23 -9.06
N GLY A 105 -2.59 22.93 -9.21
CA GLY A 105 -1.62 21.83 -9.14
C GLY A 105 -1.26 21.40 -7.71
N THR A 106 -1.95 21.93 -6.69
CA THR A 106 -1.73 21.53 -5.30
C THR A 106 -2.40 20.19 -5.02
N PRO A 107 -1.70 19.22 -4.40
CA PRO A 107 -2.34 17.97 -3.98
C PRO A 107 -3.47 18.22 -2.98
N LEU A 108 -4.69 17.84 -3.36
CA LEU A 108 -5.84 17.83 -2.46
C LEU A 108 -5.69 16.70 -1.46
N TYR A 109 -5.48 15.48 -1.94
CA TYR A 109 -5.24 14.30 -1.10
C TYR A 109 -4.38 13.27 -1.83
N GLU A 110 -3.76 12.41 -1.04
CA GLU A 110 -2.71 11.50 -1.51
C GLU A 110 -2.74 10.15 -0.80
N TYR A 111 -2.39 9.11 -1.52
CA TYR A 111 -2.27 7.77 -0.97
C TYR A 111 -1.17 6.98 -1.68
N ALA A 112 -0.59 6.02 -0.99
CA ALA A 112 0.36 5.10 -1.59
C ALA A 112 -0.37 3.86 -2.09
N VAL A 113 0.07 3.33 -3.22
CA VAL A 113 -0.34 2.00 -3.71
C VAL A 113 0.93 1.18 -3.92
N LYS A 114 1.09 0.10 -3.16
CA LYS A 114 2.16 -0.87 -3.36
C LYS A 114 1.59 -2.10 -4.06
N VAL A 115 2.22 -2.50 -5.15
CA VAL A 115 1.85 -3.65 -5.96
C VAL A 115 2.97 -4.68 -5.88
N VAL A 116 2.65 -5.88 -5.44
CA VAL A 116 3.61 -6.95 -5.17
C VAL A 116 3.28 -8.17 -6.03
N PRO A 117 4.15 -8.56 -6.98
CA PRO A 117 3.95 -9.80 -7.71
C PRO A 117 4.18 -11.01 -6.81
N LEU A 118 3.39 -12.06 -7.04
CA LEU A 118 3.44 -13.29 -6.26
C LEU A 118 4.39 -14.29 -6.93
N PRO A 119 5.60 -14.54 -6.42
CA PRO A 119 6.54 -15.47 -7.03
C PRO A 119 6.09 -16.93 -6.86
N LYS A 120 6.20 -17.71 -7.94
CA LYS A 120 6.08 -19.16 -7.95
C LYS A 120 7.42 -19.75 -7.48
N LYS A 121 7.54 -20.01 -6.18
CA LYS A 121 8.66 -20.77 -5.61
C LYS A 121 8.08 -21.89 -4.75
N ASP A 122 8.63 -23.08 -4.89
CA ASP A 122 8.12 -24.30 -4.24
C ASP A 122 7.94 -24.14 -2.72
N LYS A 123 8.81 -23.35 -2.08
CA LYS A 123 8.79 -23.11 -0.63
C LYS A 123 7.72 -22.14 -0.11
N TYR A 124 7.00 -21.43 -0.98
CA TYR A 124 6.10 -20.35 -0.57
C TYR A 124 4.62 -20.77 -0.43
N GLY A 125 4.27 -22.03 -0.68
CA GLY A 125 2.87 -22.48 -0.55
C GLY A 125 1.92 -21.78 -1.54
N ASP A 126 0.63 -21.89 -1.30
CA ASP A 126 -0.41 -21.24 -2.12
C ASP A 126 -0.42 -19.71 -1.98
N THR A 127 -1.03 -18.99 -2.91
CA THR A 127 -1.04 -17.51 -2.93
C THR A 127 -1.74 -16.86 -1.74
N PHE A 128 -2.57 -17.59 -1.01
CA PHE A 128 -3.34 -17.11 0.13
C PHE A 128 -2.65 -17.34 1.46
N ASP A 129 -1.55 -18.08 1.50
CA ASP A 129 -0.78 -18.37 2.71
C ASP A 129 -0.16 -17.10 3.32
N THR A 130 -0.47 -16.80 4.58
CA THR A 130 0.01 -15.63 5.33
C THR A 130 1.51 -15.65 5.60
N ARG A 131 2.17 -16.82 5.50
CA ARG A 131 3.62 -16.98 5.69
C ARG A 131 4.42 -16.55 4.47
N ARG A 132 3.77 -16.32 3.33
CA ARG A 132 4.41 -15.73 2.15
C ARG A 132 4.95 -14.34 2.49
N PRO A 133 6.15 -13.97 2.02
CA PRO A 133 6.77 -12.69 2.40
C PRO A 133 5.85 -11.48 2.23
N GLU A 134 5.09 -11.42 1.13
CA GLU A 134 4.13 -10.37 0.80
C GLU A 134 2.93 -10.32 1.75
N ASN A 135 2.40 -11.48 2.15
CA ASN A 135 1.25 -11.58 3.02
C ASN A 135 1.66 -11.38 4.49
N ALA A 136 2.85 -11.86 4.86
CA ALA A 136 3.45 -11.62 6.16
C ALA A 136 3.67 -10.12 6.39
N GLU A 137 4.07 -9.36 5.36
CA GLU A 137 4.17 -7.90 5.43
C GLU A 137 2.81 -7.26 5.76
N LEU A 138 1.72 -7.71 5.10
CA LEU A 138 0.36 -7.22 5.36
C LEU A 138 -0.12 -7.54 6.78
N VAL A 139 0.12 -8.76 7.24
CA VAL A 139 -0.19 -9.21 8.60
C VAL A 139 0.56 -8.35 9.63
N MET A 140 1.86 -8.15 9.42
CA MET A 140 2.70 -7.35 10.31
C MET A 140 2.26 -5.89 10.36
N ILE A 141 2.01 -5.24 9.22
CA ILE A 141 1.59 -3.84 9.23
C ILE A 141 0.20 -3.66 9.83
N LYS A 142 -0.73 -4.59 9.60
CA LYS A 142 -2.05 -4.61 10.25
C LYS A 142 -1.90 -4.70 11.78
N LEU A 143 -1.09 -5.63 12.27
CA LEU A 143 -0.81 -5.79 13.70
C LEU A 143 -0.18 -4.52 14.31
N LEU A 144 0.85 -3.99 13.67
CA LEU A 144 1.58 -2.80 14.12
C LEU A 144 0.69 -1.55 14.15
N SER A 145 -0.31 -1.47 13.28
CA SER A 145 -1.25 -0.35 13.25
C SER A 145 -2.14 -0.27 14.49
N SER A 146 -2.29 -1.37 15.24
CA SER A 146 -2.97 -1.37 16.54
C SER A 146 -2.34 -0.38 17.52
N PHE A 147 -1.02 -0.18 17.47
CA PHE A 147 -0.32 0.81 18.30
C PHE A 147 -0.68 2.25 17.91
N VAL A 148 -0.97 2.50 16.63
CA VAL A 148 -1.42 3.83 16.17
C VAL A 148 -2.85 4.07 16.62
N ILE A 149 -3.75 3.11 16.41
CA ILE A 149 -5.18 3.22 16.76
C ILE A 149 -5.38 3.38 18.26
N ARG A 150 -4.52 2.76 19.06
CA ARG A 150 -4.47 2.89 20.53
C ARG A 150 -3.67 4.10 21.00
N GLU A 151 -3.29 5.00 20.09
CA GLU A 151 -2.59 6.25 20.36
C GLU A 151 -1.26 6.05 21.13
N LYS A 152 -0.60 4.89 20.91
CA LYS A 152 0.71 4.55 21.51
C LYS A 152 1.89 5.05 20.70
N THR A 153 1.73 5.22 19.38
CA THR A 153 2.77 5.78 18.51
C THR A 153 2.16 6.39 17.25
N PRO A 154 2.64 7.54 16.75
CA PRO A 154 2.28 8.07 15.45
C PRO A 154 3.19 7.55 14.31
N HIS A 155 4.26 6.81 14.61
CA HIS A 155 5.38 6.59 13.67
C HIS A 155 5.19 5.43 12.67
N ILE A 156 4.05 4.74 12.71
CA ILE A 156 3.75 3.61 11.82
C ILE A 156 2.77 4.10 10.75
N VAL A 157 3.09 3.85 9.48
CA VAL A 157 2.20 4.13 8.34
C VAL A 157 0.93 3.29 8.47
N LEU A 158 -0.24 3.90 8.35
CA LEU A 158 -1.50 3.17 8.39
C LEU A 158 -1.77 2.47 7.05
N PRO A 159 -1.98 1.15 7.05
CA PRO A 159 -2.53 0.45 5.91
C PRO A 159 -4.04 0.75 5.87
N ILE A 160 -4.54 1.04 4.69
CA ILE A 160 -5.92 1.48 4.48
C ILE A 160 -6.75 0.33 3.92
N GLY A 161 -6.29 -0.34 2.86
CA GLY A 161 -6.98 -1.46 2.24
C GLY A 161 -6.04 -2.39 1.49
N THR A 162 -6.45 -3.64 1.27
CA THR A 162 -5.66 -4.63 0.53
C THR A 162 -6.54 -5.56 -0.27
N PHE A 163 -6.08 -5.97 -1.45
CA PHE A 163 -6.79 -6.84 -2.37
C PHE A 163 -5.82 -7.50 -3.35
N ASP A 164 -6.31 -8.53 -4.06
CA ASP A 164 -5.63 -9.09 -5.22
C ASP A 164 -6.22 -8.55 -6.51
N THR A 165 -5.40 -8.41 -7.55
CA THR A 165 -5.85 -7.97 -8.88
C THR A 165 -5.00 -8.61 -9.96
N ASP A 166 -5.49 -8.58 -11.21
CA ASP A 166 -4.79 -9.12 -12.37
C ASP A 166 -3.45 -8.38 -12.61
N ILE A 167 -2.36 -9.13 -12.78
CA ILE A 167 -1.02 -8.62 -13.05
C ILE A 167 -0.90 -7.92 -14.41
N GLN A 168 -1.73 -8.29 -15.39
CA GLN A 168 -1.63 -7.86 -16.78
C GLN A 168 -1.71 -6.35 -16.95
N ILE A 169 -2.48 -5.66 -16.11
CA ILE A 169 -2.55 -4.19 -16.14
C ILE A 169 -1.19 -3.53 -15.91
N PHE A 170 -0.30 -4.19 -15.16
CA PHE A 170 1.04 -3.68 -14.86
C PHE A 170 2.05 -4.07 -15.93
N THR A 171 1.78 -5.07 -16.77
CA THR A 171 2.74 -5.54 -17.78
C THR A 171 2.80 -4.61 -18.99
N THR A 172 1.76 -3.78 -19.19
CA THR A 172 1.66 -2.87 -20.35
C THR A 172 2.12 -1.45 -20.06
N LEU A 173 2.36 -1.06 -18.80
CA LEU A 173 2.61 0.34 -18.43
C LEU A 173 3.80 1.01 -19.14
N ILE A 174 4.87 0.26 -19.45
CA ILE A 174 5.98 0.78 -20.27
C ILE A 174 5.54 1.03 -21.71
N LYS A 175 4.81 0.08 -22.31
CA LYS A 175 4.33 0.17 -23.70
C LYS A 175 3.36 1.34 -23.85
N ASP A 176 2.53 1.54 -22.84
CA ASP A 176 1.49 2.56 -22.78
C ASP A 176 2.05 3.95 -22.39
N GLY A 177 3.36 4.08 -22.15
CA GLY A 177 4.02 5.35 -21.88
C GLY A 177 3.93 5.86 -20.44
N TRP A 178 3.34 5.10 -19.52
CA TRP A 178 3.22 5.49 -18.09
C TRP A 178 4.55 5.43 -17.34
N ILE A 179 5.52 4.67 -17.85
CA ILE A 179 6.87 4.54 -17.26
C ILE A 179 7.91 4.86 -18.34
N GLU A 180 8.48 6.05 -18.25
CA GLU A 180 9.48 6.53 -19.21
C GLU A 180 10.85 5.85 -19.07
N LYS A 181 11.57 5.71 -20.18
CA LYS A 181 12.94 5.14 -20.24
C LYS A 181 13.93 5.83 -19.31
N LYS A 182 13.77 7.14 -19.09
CA LYS A 182 14.65 7.93 -18.20
C LYS A 182 14.37 7.71 -16.71
N HIS A 183 13.30 7.01 -16.35
CA HIS A 183 12.94 6.78 -14.97
C HIS A 183 13.96 5.87 -14.27
N ARG A 184 14.43 6.25 -13.08
CA ARG A 184 15.48 5.53 -12.33
C ARG A 184 15.20 4.05 -12.03
N SER A 185 13.94 3.64 -12.10
CA SER A 185 13.49 2.26 -11.87
C SER A 185 13.05 1.53 -13.15
N TYR A 186 13.27 2.12 -14.33
CA TYR A 186 12.84 1.57 -15.61
C TYR A 186 13.35 0.13 -15.81
N ASP A 187 14.65 -0.12 -15.62
CA ASP A 187 15.22 -1.46 -15.82
C ASP A 187 14.69 -2.49 -14.83
N LYS A 188 14.48 -2.09 -13.57
CA LYS A 188 13.84 -2.96 -12.56
C LYS A 188 12.40 -3.29 -12.92
N TYR A 189 11.66 -2.34 -13.50
CA TYR A 189 10.29 -2.58 -13.97
C TYR A 189 10.27 -3.50 -15.20
N LYS A 190 11.23 -3.31 -16.12
CA LYS A 190 11.41 -4.20 -17.29
C LYS A 190 11.75 -5.63 -16.86
N ASP A 191 12.58 -5.79 -15.84
CA ASP A 191 12.89 -7.11 -15.25
C ASP A 191 11.63 -7.78 -14.67
N PHE A 192 10.80 -7.04 -13.93
CA PHE A 192 9.49 -7.53 -13.48
C PHE A 192 8.63 -8.08 -14.63
N ILE A 193 8.49 -7.33 -15.73
CA ILE A 193 7.72 -7.77 -16.91
C ILE A 193 8.33 -9.02 -17.54
N LYS A 194 9.66 -9.08 -17.63
CA LYS A 194 10.38 -10.23 -18.18
C LYS A 194 10.10 -11.49 -17.33
N ARG A 195 10.31 -11.40 -16.03
CA ARG A 195 10.10 -12.52 -15.10
C ARG A 195 8.66 -13.02 -15.10
N TYR A 196 7.68 -12.13 -15.28
CA TYR A 196 6.29 -12.55 -15.50
C TYR A 196 6.12 -13.38 -16.77
N LYS A 197 6.67 -12.90 -17.91
CA LYS A 197 6.62 -13.63 -19.19
C LYS A 197 7.35 -14.97 -19.14
N ASP A 198 8.40 -15.06 -18.33
CA ASP A 198 9.16 -16.29 -18.08
C ASP A 198 8.41 -17.25 -17.13
N GLY A 199 7.21 -16.89 -16.66
CA GLY A 199 6.35 -17.73 -15.83
C GLY A 199 6.72 -17.76 -14.35
N GLU A 200 7.58 -16.84 -13.87
CA GLU A 200 8.05 -16.83 -12.47
C GLU A 200 7.01 -16.28 -11.47
N TYR A 201 5.94 -15.65 -11.94
CA TYR A 201 4.87 -15.12 -11.10
C TYR A 201 3.51 -15.76 -11.40
N TYR A 202 2.60 -15.70 -10.43
CA TYR A 202 1.16 -15.93 -10.67
C TYR A 202 0.55 -14.77 -11.46
N ASP A 203 -0.65 -15.01 -12.00
CA ASP A 203 -1.39 -14.02 -12.80
C ASP A 203 -2.08 -12.93 -11.96
N ASN A 204 -1.96 -13.03 -10.63
CA ASN A 204 -2.46 -12.03 -9.69
C ASN A 204 -1.29 -11.37 -8.94
N VAL A 205 -1.49 -10.12 -8.55
CA VAL A 205 -0.61 -9.36 -7.67
C VAL A 205 -1.36 -8.94 -6.41
N SER A 206 -0.62 -8.85 -5.31
CA SER A 206 -1.12 -8.31 -4.06
C SER A 206 -0.99 -6.79 -4.06
N VAL A 207 -2.07 -6.09 -3.71
CA VAL A 207 -2.11 -4.63 -3.61
C VAL A 207 -2.31 -4.20 -2.16
N LEU A 208 -1.52 -3.21 -1.73
CA LEU A 208 -1.69 -2.49 -0.47
C LEU A 208 -1.90 -1.01 -0.76
N ILE A 209 -3.02 -0.45 -0.28
CA ILE A 209 -3.25 0.98 -0.19
C ILE A 209 -2.87 1.43 1.22
N SER A 210 -2.05 2.47 1.34
CA SER A 210 -1.65 3.03 2.62
C SER A 210 -1.60 4.55 2.57
N GLU A 211 -1.38 5.17 3.73
CA GLU A 211 -1.04 6.59 3.79
C GLU A 211 0.20 6.89 2.93
N TRP A 212 0.23 8.10 2.37
CA TRP A 212 1.38 8.61 1.64
C TRP A 212 2.38 9.28 2.59
N ALA A 213 3.62 8.77 2.62
CA ALA A 213 4.74 9.39 3.31
C ALA A 213 5.46 10.36 2.37
N ASP A 214 5.07 11.63 2.43
CA ASP A 214 5.44 12.67 1.47
C ASP A 214 6.93 13.02 1.40
N SER A 215 7.68 12.74 2.46
CA SER A 215 9.12 13.06 2.54
C SER A 215 10.01 11.90 2.08
N GLY A 216 9.43 10.85 1.49
CA GLY A 216 10.18 9.68 1.04
C GLY A 216 10.67 8.78 2.18
N ASP A 217 11.72 8.00 1.90
CA ASP A 217 12.34 7.12 2.90
C ASP A 217 13.62 7.73 3.48
N LEU A 218 13.93 7.38 4.73
CA LEU A 218 15.09 7.91 5.46
C LEU A 218 16.41 7.66 4.72
N SER A 219 16.55 6.51 4.03
CA SER A 219 17.76 6.22 3.26
C SER A 219 17.92 7.18 2.08
N GLY A 220 16.83 7.47 1.37
CA GLY A 220 16.76 8.51 0.34
C GLY A 220 17.14 9.88 0.89
N PHE A 221 16.49 10.30 1.98
CA PHE A 221 16.77 11.58 2.64
C PHE A 221 18.25 11.71 3.02
N ILE A 222 18.82 10.67 3.63
CA ILE A 222 20.24 10.64 4.01
C ILE A 222 21.13 10.80 2.80
N ARG A 223 20.91 10.04 1.72
CA ARG A 223 21.74 10.09 0.50
C ARG A 223 21.69 11.45 -0.19
N GLU A 224 20.55 12.12 -0.13
CA GLU A 224 20.34 13.43 -0.74
C GLU A 224 20.98 14.56 0.08
N ASN A 225 20.98 14.45 1.41
CA ASN A 225 21.36 15.55 2.31
C ASN A 225 22.73 15.37 2.99
N TYR A 226 23.26 14.16 3.03
CA TYR A 226 24.50 13.84 3.76
C TYR A 226 25.49 13.09 2.87
N LYS A 227 26.65 13.69 2.60
CA LYS A 227 27.75 13.05 1.87
C LYS A 227 28.58 12.09 2.74
N THR A 228 28.66 12.38 4.04
CA THR A 228 29.38 11.59 5.04
C THR A 228 28.58 11.60 6.34
N MET A 229 28.59 10.48 7.07
CA MET A 229 28.10 10.43 8.45
C MET A 229 29.28 10.44 9.40
N THR A 230 29.25 11.31 10.40
CA THR A 230 30.19 11.29 11.53
C THR A 230 29.50 10.62 12.70
N THR A 231 30.18 9.66 13.34
CA THR A 231 29.73 9.14 14.63
C THR A 231 29.90 10.23 15.69
N ILE A 232 29.03 10.23 16.69
CA ILE A 232 29.25 11.03 17.90
C ILE A 232 30.35 10.31 18.68
N GLU A 233 31.44 11.00 18.98
CA GLU A 233 32.50 10.53 19.89
C GLU A 233 32.04 10.58 21.35
#